data_AF-A0A5N8XRJ3-F1
#
_entry.id   AF-A0A5N8XRJ3-F1
#
_cell.length_a   1.000
_cell.length_b   1.000
_cell.length_c   1.000
_cell.angle_alpha   90.00
_cell.angle_beta   90.00
_cell.angle_gamma   90.00
#
_symmetry.space_group_name_H-M   'P 1'
#
loop_
_entity.id
_entity.type
_entity.pdbx_description
1 polymer ?
#
loop_
_entity_poly.entity_id
_entity_poly.type
_entity_poly.pdbx_seq_one_letter_code
_entity_poly.pdbx_strand_id
1 'polypeptide(L)'
;MAHHFANRIPAHLLMWQRVREYAVPPSMIETATARRVVGDWAGACAAARVDVDLDLRAVRHRHGTDLVTRLRADLRRLAPDLLRWHMPRIAPDGRLRPGLTLSLARYIGSGATPLQLVVRTPPAWADAGQRMSLALWEGSGKDAPGHHPHPHPERRFRLDLHRHLWDAGRSGELGRRCGAGGAPSMAPPDRPHVPGRPGPPGTWGCAARRDLPELPDRPTVRDAPWAVASWAAEAELLLRAEGRPRGAFTVRLGARSRAVLELVAPDDSHAPTFRTLRQELSPQDVAALPVLPEAAARVLPDLELLRAGLVAPERLHPLVAAALAASGPVAASGSSPAAGPAPEPGDPHRGDPHRVECRGEVHRIALRDGVLTAIDHDPGQLRREELLVALGGPALPCLRAIEAVHRNPEALPAVRERLGHGDVAGALAVVEGLLGPGAILRDGPLREELESAAARRIDHGLFRSGLVAVHPGAGAAGGWNALDGGHTEAGHRPRLDRRTPLAVRRKRSSRARPRTGLYR
;
A
#
# COMPACT_ATOMS: atom_id res chain seq x y z
N MET A 1 -36.23 20.56 -11.68
CA MET A 1 -35.52 19.95 -10.54
C MET A 1 -34.19 19.41 -11.05
N ALA A 2 -33.11 20.15 -10.83
CA ALA A 2 -31.78 19.73 -11.25
C ALA A 2 -31.35 18.55 -10.36
N HIS A 3 -31.12 17.39 -10.96
CA HIS A 3 -30.51 16.27 -10.27
C HIS A 3 -29.09 16.69 -9.88
N HIS A 4 -28.92 17.02 -8.60
CA HIS A 4 -27.60 17.18 -8.01
C HIS A 4 -26.96 15.78 -8.00
N PHE A 5 -26.27 15.43 -9.08
CA PHE A 5 -25.31 14.34 -9.05
C PHE A 5 -24.23 14.80 -8.07
N ALA A 6 -24.39 14.41 -6.80
CA ALA A 6 -23.28 14.41 -5.87
C ALA A 6 -22.21 13.51 -6.52
N ASN A 7 -21.22 14.13 -7.16
CA ASN A 7 -20.08 13.42 -7.74
C ASN A 7 -19.39 12.68 -6.60
N ARG A 8 -19.77 11.41 -6.42
CA ARG A 8 -19.19 10.57 -5.38
C ARG A 8 -17.71 10.45 -5.69
N ILE A 9 -16.87 10.90 -4.75
CA ILE A 9 -15.41 10.79 -4.88
C ILE A 9 -15.08 9.31 -5.18
N PRO A 10 -14.35 9.01 -6.26
CA PRO A 10 -13.93 7.66 -6.59
C PRO A 10 -13.26 6.94 -5.42
N ALA A 11 -13.57 5.66 -5.23
CA ALA A 11 -13.06 4.89 -4.09
C ALA A 11 -11.52 4.81 -4.05
N HIS A 12 -10.86 4.81 -5.22
CA HIS A 12 -9.40 4.79 -5.29
C HIS A 12 -8.78 6.11 -4.81
N LEU A 13 -9.45 7.25 -5.04
CA LEU A 13 -8.99 8.55 -4.54
C LEU A 13 -9.14 8.62 -3.02
N LEU A 14 -10.25 8.15 -2.46
CA LEU A 14 -10.42 8.05 -1.00
C LEU A 14 -9.37 7.15 -0.36
N MET A 15 -9.03 6.02 -0.99
CA MET A 15 -7.91 5.17 -0.57
C MET A 15 -6.59 5.96 -0.58
N TRP A 16 -6.25 6.63 -1.68
CA TRP A 16 -4.99 7.36 -1.79
C TRP A 16 -4.91 8.56 -0.84
N GLN A 17 -6.03 9.23 -0.56
CA GLN A 17 -6.11 10.28 0.45
C GLN A 17 -5.70 9.76 1.83
N ARG A 18 -6.28 8.62 2.28
CA ARG A 18 -5.88 7.97 3.54
C ARG A 18 -4.42 7.51 3.51
N VAL A 19 -3.95 6.97 2.39
CA VAL A 19 -2.53 6.58 2.24
C VAL A 19 -1.60 7.78 2.42
N ARG A 20 -1.89 8.93 1.82
CA ARG A 20 -1.06 10.14 1.97
C ARG A 20 -1.15 10.74 3.37
N GLU A 21 -2.22 10.47 4.09
CA GLU A 21 -2.37 10.87 5.47
C GLU A 21 -1.60 9.99 6.46
N TYR A 22 -1.68 8.67 6.33
CA TYR A 22 -1.23 7.74 7.37
C TYR A 22 0.01 6.91 7.00
N ALA A 23 0.29 6.68 5.72
CA ALA A 23 1.32 5.71 5.34
C ALA A 23 2.76 6.20 5.52
N VAL A 24 2.97 7.51 5.45
CA VAL A 24 4.26 8.19 5.65
C VAL A 24 3.99 9.47 6.46
N PRO A 25 3.90 9.38 7.80
CA PRO A 25 3.58 10.52 8.64
C PRO A 25 4.69 11.58 8.62
N PRO A 26 4.40 12.87 8.89
CA PRO A 26 5.39 13.94 8.90
C PRO A 26 6.63 13.65 9.77
N SER A 27 6.43 13.07 10.96
CA SER A 27 7.52 12.70 11.87
C SER A 27 8.50 11.68 11.27
N MET A 28 8.02 10.78 10.40
CA MET A 28 8.86 9.85 9.65
C MET A 28 9.71 10.60 8.62
N ILE A 29 9.12 11.53 7.87
CA ILE A 29 9.81 12.34 6.85
C ILE A 29 10.91 13.18 7.51
N GLU A 30 10.57 13.87 8.60
CA GLU A 30 11.50 14.70 9.37
C GLU A 30 12.68 13.87 9.89
N THR A 31 12.40 12.75 10.57
CA THR A 31 13.45 11.89 11.13
C THR A 31 14.32 11.28 10.04
N ALA A 32 13.72 10.74 8.97
CA ALA A 32 14.45 10.14 7.85
C ALA A 32 15.31 11.19 7.12
N THR A 33 14.78 12.39 6.91
CA THR A 33 15.51 13.50 6.29
C THR A 33 16.67 13.97 7.15
N ALA A 34 16.47 14.16 8.46
CA ALA A 34 17.55 14.56 9.37
C ALA A 34 18.72 13.55 9.35
N ARG A 35 18.41 12.24 9.38
CA ARG A 35 19.40 11.15 9.28
C ARG A 35 20.11 11.14 7.93
N ARG A 36 19.38 11.31 6.83
CA ARG A 36 19.93 11.35 5.47
C ARG A 36 20.89 12.54 5.28
N VAL A 37 20.55 13.72 5.79
CA VAL A 37 21.36 14.94 5.64
C VAL A 37 22.74 14.80 6.30
N VAL A 38 22.82 14.10 7.43
CA VAL A 38 24.11 13.80 8.10
C VAL A 38 24.84 12.56 7.51
N GLY A 39 24.28 11.95 6.47
CA GLY A 39 24.86 10.79 5.79
C GLY A 39 24.57 9.43 6.46
N ASP A 40 23.71 9.40 7.49
CA ASP A 40 23.26 8.19 8.18
C ASP A 40 22.11 7.52 7.40
N TRP A 41 22.44 6.89 6.27
CA TRP A 41 21.47 6.20 5.42
C TRP A 41 20.79 5.02 6.13
N ALA A 42 21.50 4.34 7.05
CA ALA A 42 20.94 3.21 7.80
C ALA A 42 19.92 3.70 8.84
N GLY A 43 20.21 4.79 9.55
CA GLY A 43 19.27 5.46 10.45
C GLY A 43 18.06 6.03 9.70
N ALA A 44 18.25 6.56 8.49
CA ALA A 44 17.14 6.97 7.62
C ALA A 44 16.25 5.77 7.24
N CYS A 45 16.85 4.63 6.86
CA CYS A 45 16.11 3.39 6.59
C CYS A 45 15.30 2.93 7.82
N ALA A 46 15.91 2.93 9.01
CA ALA A 46 15.24 2.56 10.25
C ALA A 46 14.02 3.47 10.54
N ALA A 47 14.16 4.79 10.36
CA ALA A 47 13.07 5.76 10.54
C ALA A 47 11.89 5.49 9.58
N ALA A 48 12.20 5.12 8.33
CA ALA A 48 11.21 4.78 7.31
C ALA A 48 10.71 3.31 7.36
N ARG A 49 11.12 2.54 8.39
CA ARG A 49 10.77 1.11 8.58
C ARG A 49 11.26 0.22 7.45
N VAL A 50 12.45 0.53 6.95
CA VAL A 50 13.21 -0.28 6.00
C VAL A 50 14.31 -1.00 6.78
N ASP A 51 14.22 -2.32 6.84
CA ASP A 51 15.27 -3.18 7.38
C ASP A 51 16.43 -3.28 6.40
N VAL A 52 17.66 -3.17 6.90
CA VAL A 52 18.87 -3.25 6.07
C VAL A 52 19.41 -4.67 6.13
N ASP A 53 19.28 -5.40 5.02
CA ASP A 53 19.80 -6.76 4.81
C ASP A 53 21.04 -6.70 3.89
N LEU A 54 21.99 -5.83 4.22
CA LEU A 54 23.18 -5.55 3.42
C LEU A 54 24.46 -5.70 4.26
N ASP A 55 25.40 -6.51 3.78
CA ASP A 55 26.77 -6.53 4.29
C ASP A 55 27.73 -5.90 3.26
N LEU A 56 28.04 -4.61 3.46
CA LEU A 56 28.96 -3.88 2.58
C LEU A 56 30.38 -4.46 2.58
N ARG A 57 30.80 -5.12 3.67
CA ARG A 57 32.13 -5.75 3.76
C ARG A 57 32.16 -7.02 2.93
N ALA A 58 31.13 -7.85 3.02
CA ALA A 58 30.96 -9.03 2.17
C ALA A 58 30.86 -8.64 0.68
N VAL A 59 30.13 -7.57 0.37
CA VAL A 59 30.02 -7.05 -1.01
C VAL A 59 31.38 -6.59 -1.53
N ARG A 60 32.15 -5.83 -0.76
CA ARG A 60 33.51 -5.42 -1.15
C ARG A 60 34.41 -6.62 -1.40
N HIS A 61 34.32 -7.65 -0.56
CA HIS A 61 35.12 -8.86 -0.71
C HIS A 61 34.77 -9.65 -1.98
N ARG A 62 33.47 -9.80 -2.27
CA ARG A 62 32.98 -10.61 -3.42
C ARG A 62 33.02 -9.86 -4.75
N HIS A 63 32.78 -8.56 -4.75
CA HIS A 63 32.54 -7.74 -5.95
C HIS A 63 33.53 -6.59 -6.15
N GLY A 64 34.49 -6.44 -5.24
CA GLY A 64 35.54 -5.43 -5.34
C GLY A 64 35.12 -4.02 -4.88
N THR A 65 36.11 -3.12 -4.90
CA THR A 65 35.99 -1.76 -4.36
C THR A 65 35.12 -0.85 -5.23
N ASP A 66 35.15 -1.02 -6.55
CA ASP A 66 34.39 -0.15 -7.47
C ASP A 66 32.88 -0.34 -7.30
N LEU A 67 32.44 -1.59 -7.19
CA LEU A 67 31.02 -1.90 -7.00
C LEU A 67 30.53 -1.37 -5.64
N VAL A 68 31.26 -1.61 -4.56
CA VAL A 68 30.84 -1.13 -3.23
C VAL A 68 30.84 0.40 -3.15
N THR A 69 31.71 1.07 -3.91
CA THR A 69 31.75 2.54 -4.01
C THR A 69 30.48 3.06 -4.69
N ARG A 70 30.07 2.46 -5.82
CA ARG A 70 28.80 2.80 -6.49
C ARG A 70 27.59 2.52 -5.61
N LEU A 71 27.56 1.37 -4.92
CA LEU A 71 26.51 1.03 -3.97
C LEU A 71 26.42 2.05 -2.83
N ARG A 72 27.55 2.43 -2.22
CA ARG A 72 27.58 3.46 -1.17
C ARG A 72 27.10 4.82 -1.66
N ALA A 73 27.42 5.19 -2.90
CA ALA A 73 26.95 6.44 -3.49
C ALA A 73 25.41 6.43 -3.63
N ASP A 74 24.82 5.32 -4.09
CA ASP A 74 23.37 5.17 -4.18
C ASP A 74 22.71 5.16 -2.79
N LEU A 75 23.28 4.46 -1.80
CA LEU A 75 22.77 4.43 -0.43
C LEU A 75 22.76 5.82 0.23
N ARG A 76 23.76 6.67 -0.02
CA ARG A 76 23.78 8.05 0.48
C ARG A 76 22.69 8.93 -0.13
N ARG A 77 22.19 8.57 -1.31
CA ARG A 77 21.14 9.32 -2.02
C ARG A 77 19.73 8.80 -1.73
N LEU A 78 19.62 7.61 -1.14
CA LEU A 78 18.35 6.98 -0.80
C LEU A 78 17.56 7.84 0.20
N ALA A 79 16.36 8.25 -0.20
CA ALA A 79 15.28 8.74 0.65
C ALA A 79 14.26 7.60 0.87
N PRO A 80 14.37 6.84 1.98
CA PRO A 80 13.54 5.66 2.20
C PRO A 80 12.08 5.99 2.54
N ASP A 81 11.82 7.18 3.08
CA ASP A 81 10.50 7.80 3.24
C ASP A 81 9.84 8.10 1.88
N LEU A 82 10.62 8.67 0.94
CA LEU A 82 10.17 8.85 -0.45
C LEU A 82 9.94 7.51 -1.16
N LEU A 83 10.84 6.54 -0.99
CA LEU A 83 10.64 5.18 -1.50
C LEU A 83 9.31 4.61 -1.00
N ARG A 84 9.07 4.65 0.31
CA ARG A 84 7.81 4.19 0.93
C ARG A 84 6.57 4.90 0.39
N TRP A 85 6.69 6.19 0.06
CA TRP A 85 5.63 6.99 -0.56
C TRP A 85 5.20 6.41 -1.90
N HIS A 86 6.14 5.93 -2.72
CA HIS A 86 5.89 5.42 -4.07
C HIS A 86 5.79 3.89 -4.19
N MET A 87 5.96 3.16 -3.09
CA MET A 87 5.85 1.70 -3.11
C MET A 87 4.45 1.22 -3.53
N PRO A 88 4.35 0.12 -4.32
CA PRO A 88 3.06 -0.41 -4.78
C PRO A 88 2.14 -0.79 -3.63
N ARG A 89 0.85 -0.48 -3.79
CA ARG A 89 -0.19 -0.69 -2.77
C ARG A 89 -1.39 -1.46 -3.31
N ILE A 90 -2.14 -2.08 -2.41
CA ILE A 90 -3.36 -2.84 -2.71
C ILE A 90 -4.59 -2.14 -2.13
N ALA A 91 -5.68 -2.12 -2.92
CA ALA A 91 -7.00 -1.68 -2.46
C ALA A 91 -7.67 -2.75 -1.58
N PRO A 92 -8.66 -2.35 -0.75
CA PRO A 92 -9.14 -0.98 -0.54
C PRO A 92 -8.37 -0.20 0.54
N ASP A 93 -7.52 -0.88 1.29
CA ASP A 93 -6.90 -0.35 2.51
C ASP A 93 -5.58 0.40 2.23
N GLY A 94 -5.08 0.40 0.99
CA GLY A 94 -3.87 1.11 0.61
C GLY A 94 -2.59 0.58 1.26
N ARG A 95 -2.61 -0.66 1.75
CA ARG A 95 -1.41 -1.33 2.32
C ARG A 95 -0.40 -1.65 1.22
N LEU A 96 0.88 -1.65 1.58
CA LEU A 96 1.97 -2.13 0.75
C LEU A 96 1.63 -3.51 0.20
N ARG A 97 1.84 -3.68 -1.10
CA ARG A 97 1.62 -4.97 -1.76
C ARG A 97 2.61 -5.98 -1.19
N PRO A 98 2.14 -7.10 -0.58
CA PRO A 98 3.03 -8.07 0.05
C PRO A 98 3.77 -8.94 -0.98
N GLY A 99 4.89 -9.51 -0.55
CA GLY A 99 5.66 -10.51 -1.27
C GLY A 99 6.38 -10.02 -2.53
N LEU A 100 6.60 -8.72 -2.70
CA LEU A 100 7.29 -8.16 -3.86
C LEU A 100 8.80 -8.16 -3.68
N THR A 101 9.53 -8.30 -4.79
CA THR A 101 10.93 -7.88 -4.92
C THR A 101 11.03 -6.86 -6.05
N LEU A 102 11.45 -5.63 -5.75
CA LEU A 102 11.57 -4.53 -6.72
C LEU A 102 13.03 -4.15 -6.90
N SER A 103 13.45 -3.88 -8.13
CA SER A 103 14.79 -3.37 -8.42
C SER A 103 14.84 -1.86 -8.18
N LEU A 104 15.80 -1.38 -7.40
CA LEU A 104 16.10 0.03 -7.17
C LEU A 104 17.28 0.50 -8.02
N ALA A 105 18.30 -0.33 -8.19
CA ALA A 105 19.47 -0.04 -9.02
C ALA A 105 20.10 -1.34 -9.54
N ARG A 106 20.67 -1.29 -10.74
CA ARG A 106 21.39 -2.39 -11.38
C ARG A 106 22.86 -2.02 -11.52
N TYR A 107 23.76 -2.87 -11.03
CA TYR A 107 25.20 -2.74 -11.17
C TYR A 107 25.69 -3.77 -12.17
N ILE A 108 25.93 -3.31 -13.40
CA ILE A 108 26.47 -4.16 -14.47
C ILE A 108 28.00 -4.18 -14.31
N GLY A 109 28.56 -5.38 -14.11
CA GLY A 109 29.99 -5.63 -14.12
C GLY A 109 30.41 -6.32 -15.42
N SER A 110 31.71 -6.33 -15.73
CA SER A 110 32.26 -7.08 -16.85
C SER A 110 32.11 -8.59 -16.62
N GLY A 111 31.17 -9.24 -17.30
CA GLY A 111 31.09 -10.70 -17.41
C GLY A 111 30.32 -11.47 -16.32
N ALA A 112 29.77 -10.81 -15.30
CA ALA A 112 28.98 -11.47 -14.24
C ALA A 112 27.47 -11.14 -14.32
N THR A 113 26.63 -11.98 -13.70
CA THR A 113 25.20 -11.66 -13.54
C THR A 113 25.05 -10.30 -12.81
N PRO A 114 24.17 -9.40 -13.28
CA PRO A 114 24.10 -8.05 -12.75
C PRO A 114 23.59 -8.08 -11.31
N LEU A 115 24.40 -7.55 -10.39
CA LEU A 115 24.01 -7.34 -9.00
C LEU A 115 22.96 -6.23 -8.95
N GLN A 116 21.87 -6.45 -8.22
CA GLN A 116 20.80 -5.47 -8.09
C GLN A 116 20.59 -5.06 -6.64
N LEU A 117 20.51 -3.76 -6.38
CA LEU A 117 19.92 -3.25 -5.15
C LEU A 117 18.41 -3.41 -5.25
N VAL A 118 17.82 -4.12 -4.29
CA VAL A 118 16.39 -4.42 -4.28
C VAL A 118 15.73 -4.00 -2.98
N VAL A 119 14.44 -3.71 -3.06
CA VAL A 119 13.56 -3.61 -1.89
C VAL A 119 12.54 -4.74 -1.93
N ARG A 120 12.28 -5.35 -0.77
CA ARG A 120 11.37 -6.48 -0.61
C ARG A 120 10.24 -6.13 0.35
N THR A 121 9.04 -6.60 0.04
CA THR A 121 7.92 -6.58 0.99
C THR A 121 7.68 -7.99 1.52
N PRO A 122 7.50 -8.16 2.84
CA PRO A 122 7.22 -9.48 3.42
C PRO A 122 5.93 -10.09 2.82
N PRO A 123 5.77 -11.43 2.91
CA PRO A 123 4.52 -12.08 2.54
C PRO A 123 3.35 -11.56 3.38
N ALA A 124 2.12 -11.76 2.89
CA ALA A 124 0.91 -11.19 3.48
C ALA A 124 0.68 -11.57 4.96
N TRP A 125 1.15 -12.75 5.38
CA TRP A 125 1.03 -13.19 6.77
C TRP A 125 2.06 -12.52 7.71
N ALA A 126 3.08 -11.87 7.16
CA ALA A 126 4.18 -11.20 7.89
C ALA A 126 4.28 -9.71 7.54
N ASP A 127 3.23 -9.09 7.01
CA ASP A 127 3.21 -7.69 6.53
C ASP A 127 3.00 -6.63 7.63
N ALA A 128 3.12 -7.07 8.88
CA ALA A 128 2.94 -6.24 10.05
C ALA A 128 3.89 -5.04 10.07
N GLY A 129 3.39 -3.90 10.54
CA GLY A 129 4.16 -2.66 10.55
C GLY A 129 4.45 -2.10 9.16
N GLN A 130 3.97 -2.74 8.09
CA GLN A 130 4.20 -2.35 6.70
C GLN A 130 5.69 -2.13 6.44
N ARG A 131 6.52 -3.04 6.97
CA ARG A 131 7.98 -2.97 6.86
C ARG A 131 8.44 -3.48 5.50
N MET A 132 9.61 -3.04 5.09
CA MET A 132 10.28 -3.47 3.87
C MET A 132 11.71 -3.84 4.20
N SER A 133 12.38 -4.64 3.37
CA SER A 133 13.82 -4.85 3.52
C SER A 133 14.59 -4.42 2.28
N LEU A 134 15.72 -3.75 2.52
CA LEU A 134 16.69 -3.35 1.51
C LEU A 134 17.76 -4.42 1.45
N ALA A 135 17.93 -5.05 0.29
CA ALA A 135 18.81 -6.21 0.11
C ALA A 135 19.52 -6.13 -1.24
N LEU A 136 20.45 -7.07 -1.46
CA LEU A 136 21.02 -7.31 -2.78
C LEU A 136 20.43 -8.58 -3.39
N TRP A 137 20.36 -8.59 -4.72
CA TRP A 137 19.98 -9.75 -5.50
C TRP A 137 21.03 -10.03 -6.56
N GLU A 138 21.49 -11.27 -6.60
CA GLU A 138 22.40 -11.82 -7.62
C GLU A 138 21.61 -12.86 -8.43
N GLY A 139 21.73 -12.82 -9.76
CA GLY A 139 20.92 -13.65 -10.67
C GLY A 139 21.12 -15.17 -10.56
N SER A 140 22.02 -15.62 -9.69
CA SER A 140 22.24 -17.01 -9.33
C SER A 140 21.33 -17.38 -8.16
N GLY A 141 20.31 -18.20 -8.42
CA GLY A 141 19.21 -18.51 -7.51
C GLY A 141 19.54 -19.33 -6.25
N LYS A 142 20.63 -19.05 -5.53
CA LYS A 142 20.95 -19.69 -4.24
C LYS A 142 20.83 -18.79 -3.01
N ASP A 143 20.71 -17.47 -3.17
CA ASP A 143 20.76 -16.50 -2.05
C ASP A 143 19.41 -15.84 -1.72
N ALA A 144 18.30 -16.35 -2.25
CA ALA A 144 17.00 -15.93 -1.75
C ALA A 144 16.72 -16.66 -0.43
N PRO A 145 16.33 -15.96 0.65
CA PRO A 145 15.78 -16.66 1.81
C PRO A 145 14.64 -17.53 1.29
N GLY A 146 14.73 -18.85 1.45
CA GLY A 146 13.82 -19.87 0.89
C GLY A 146 12.35 -19.73 1.33
N HIS A 147 12.01 -18.62 1.97
CA HIS A 147 10.74 -18.27 2.57
C HIS A 147 10.08 -17.04 1.91
N HIS A 148 10.73 -16.36 0.93
CA HIS A 148 10.13 -15.22 0.22
C HIS A 148 9.32 -15.67 -1.02
N PRO A 149 8.03 -15.32 -1.16
CA PRO A 149 7.17 -15.82 -2.26
C PRO A 149 7.65 -15.48 -3.67
N HIS A 150 8.20 -14.29 -3.86
CA HIS A 150 8.77 -13.85 -5.15
C HIS A 150 10.22 -13.43 -4.94
N PRO A 151 11.18 -14.37 -5.06
CA PRO A 151 12.58 -14.11 -4.73
C PRO A 151 13.31 -13.27 -5.80
N HIS A 152 12.74 -13.16 -6.99
CA HIS A 152 13.34 -12.46 -8.13
C HIS A 152 12.68 -11.09 -8.37
N PRO A 153 13.44 -10.08 -8.82
CA PRO A 153 12.89 -8.79 -9.20
C PRO A 153 11.76 -8.91 -10.23
N GLU A 154 10.60 -8.36 -9.91
CA GLU A 154 9.45 -8.39 -10.81
C GLU A 154 9.62 -7.38 -11.96
N ARG A 155 9.48 -7.84 -13.21
CA ARG A 155 9.63 -7.01 -14.41
C ARG A 155 8.68 -5.81 -14.47
N ARG A 156 7.54 -5.89 -13.76
CA ARG A 156 6.53 -4.82 -13.67
C ARG A 156 6.95 -3.68 -12.74
N PHE A 157 7.82 -3.95 -11.77
CA PHE A 157 8.15 -3.01 -10.70
C PHE A 157 9.66 -2.67 -10.76
N ARG A 158 10.00 -1.81 -11.72
CA ARG A 158 11.36 -1.40 -12.08
C ARG A 158 11.66 0.03 -11.61
N LEU A 159 11.93 0.20 -10.31
CA LEU A 159 12.31 1.50 -9.74
C LEU A 159 13.75 1.90 -10.08
N ASP A 160 14.54 0.99 -10.67
CA ASP A 160 15.82 1.27 -11.30
C ASP A 160 15.71 2.22 -12.49
N LEU A 161 14.57 2.21 -13.20
CA LEU A 161 14.25 3.17 -14.27
C LEU A 161 13.66 4.49 -13.72
N HIS A 162 13.18 4.47 -12.47
CA HIS A 162 12.42 5.54 -11.83
C HIS A 162 13.11 6.04 -10.56
N ARG A 163 14.41 6.33 -10.66
CA ARG A 163 15.20 6.79 -9.50
C ARG A 163 14.61 8.00 -8.79
N HIS A 164 13.92 8.88 -9.51
CA HIS A 164 13.21 10.03 -8.94
C HIS A 164 12.15 9.69 -7.88
N LEU A 165 11.76 8.41 -7.76
CA LEU A 165 10.82 7.91 -6.74
C LEU A 165 11.51 7.48 -5.43
N TRP A 166 12.83 7.55 -5.33
CA TRP A 166 13.56 7.14 -4.11
C TRP A 166 14.92 7.82 -3.92
N ASP A 167 15.54 8.34 -4.98
CA ASP A 167 16.81 9.08 -4.96
C ASP A 167 16.51 10.57 -4.76
N ALA A 168 16.89 11.11 -3.60
CA ALA A 168 16.65 12.50 -3.25
C ALA A 168 17.32 13.49 -4.22
N GLY A 169 18.46 13.10 -4.82
CA GLY A 169 19.15 13.92 -5.80
C GLY A 169 18.50 13.92 -7.18
N ARG A 170 17.56 12.99 -7.44
CA ARG A 170 16.83 12.88 -8.72
C ARG A 170 15.33 13.13 -8.59
N SER A 171 14.82 13.43 -7.39
CA SER A 171 13.39 13.63 -7.16
C SER A 171 12.79 14.76 -8.01
N GLY A 172 13.59 15.76 -8.37
CA GLY A 172 13.19 16.85 -9.26
C GLY A 172 12.74 16.40 -10.66
N GLU A 173 13.11 15.21 -11.12
CA GLU A 173 12.64 14.68 -12.40
C GLU A 173 11.16 14.26 -12.36
N LEU A 174 10.59 14.04 -11.17
CA LEU A 174 9.23 13.52 -10.98
C LEU A 174 8.21 14.29 -11.82
N GLY A 175 8.17 15.62 -11.71
CA GLY A 175 7.14 16.42 -12.37
C GLY A 175 7.20 16.34 -13.89
N ARG A 176 8.40 16.27 -14.49
CA ARG A 176 8.58 16.00 -15.93
C ARG A 176 8.09 14.60 -16.30
N ARG A 177 8.50 13.58 -15.52
CA ARG A 177 8.22 12.16 -15.78
C ARG A 177 6.73 11.84 -15.67
N CYS A 178 6.01 12.46 -14.73
CA CYS A 178 4.59 12.22 -14.50
C CYS A 178 3.65 13.17 -15.27
N GLY A 179 4.18 13.99 -16.17
CA GLY A 179 3.39 14.87 -17.04
C GLY A 179 2.74 16.06 -16.32
N ALA A 180 3.34 16.55 -15.22
CA ALA A 180 2.81 17.69 -14.47
C ALA A 180 2.78 19.01 -15.27
N GLY A 181 3.63 19.14 -16.30
CA GLY A 181 3.69 20.31 -17.18
C GLY A 181 2.93 20.19 -18.51
N GLY A 182 2.26 19.06 -18.76
CA GLY A 182 1.46 18.86 -19.98
C GLY A 182 0.02 19.31 -19.79
N ALA A 183 -0.51 20.11 -20.71
CA ALA A 183 -1.95 20.34 -20.77
C ALA A 183 -2.66 18.97 -20.93
N PRO A 184 -3.76 18.69 -20.20
CA PRO A 184 -4.49 17.45 -20.38
C PRO A 184 -4.98 17.39 -21.83
N SER A 185 -4.56 16.38 -22.58
CA SER A 185 -5.15 16.07 -23.87
C SER A 185 -6.63 15.76 -23.64
N MET A 186 -7.51 16.69 -24.01
CA MET A 186 -8.97 16.51 -23.97
C MET A 186 -9.49 15.55 -25.04
N ALA A 187 -8.62 15.01 -25.91
CA ALA A 187 -8.99 13.92 -26.79
C ALA A 187 -8.94 12.59 -26.01
N PRO A 188 -10.06 11.86 -25.88
CA PRO A 188 -10.00 10.50 -25.36
C PRO A 188 -9.09 9.70 -26.30
N PRO A 189 -8.08 8.96 -25.79
CA PRO A 189 -7.40 7.98 -26.62
C PRO A 189 -8.46 6.99 -27.11
N ASP A 190 -8.43 6.64 -28.40
CA ASP A 190 -9.23 5.54 -28.93
C ASP A 190 -9.10 4.36 -27.97
N ARG A 191 -10.22 3.94 -27.39
CA ARG A 191 -10.26 2.73 -26.56
C ARG A 191 -9.62 1.63 -27.41
N PRO A 192 -8.59 0.92 -26.94
CA PRO A 192 -8.04 -0.18 -27.70
C PRO A 192 -9.18 -1.17 -27.96
N HIS A 193 -9.59 -1.25 -29.22
CA HIS A 193 -10.66 -2.12 -29.69
C HIS A 193 -10.21 -3.55 -29.42
N VAL A 194 -10.88 -4.23 -28.49
CA VAL A 194 -10.78 -5.68 -28.37
C VAL A 194 -11.50 -6.22 -29.61
N PRO A 195 -10.83 -6.94 -30.54
CA PRO A 195 -11.53 -7.51 -31.67
C PRO A 195 -12.56 -8.52 -31.13
N GLY A 196 -13.83 -8.14 -31.22
CA GLY A 196 -14.93 -9.08 -31.06
C GLY A 196 -14.84 -10.11 -32.18
N ARG A 197 -14.81 -11.39 -31.82
CA ARG A 197 -14.87 -12.50 -32.77
C ARG A 197 -16.13 -12.34 -33.65
N PRO A 198 -16.05 -12.38 -35.00
CA PRO A 198 -17.25 -12.32 -35.81
C PRO A 198 -18.09 -13.58 -35.59
N GLY A 199 -19.29 -13.43 -35.06
CA GLY A 199 -20.33 -14.45 -35.14
C GLY A 199 -20.93 -14.47 -36.55
N PRO A 200 -21.43 -15.62 -37.04
CA PRO A 200 -22.05 -15.71 -38.36
C PRO A 200 -23.39 -14.94 -38.41
N PRO A 201 -23.83 -14.47 -39.58
CA PRO A 201 -25.05 -13.67 -39.71
C PRO A 201 -26.32 -14.53 -39.89
N GLY A 202 -27.42 -14.08 -39.27
CA GLY A 202 -28.78 -14.63 -39.36
C GLY A 202 -29.15 -15.37 -38.07
N THR A 203 -30.19 -15.04 -37.31
CA THR A 203 -31.56 -14.61 -37.65
C THR A 203 -32.18 -13.84 -36.48
N TRP A 204 -33.19 -13.01 -36.79
CA TRP A 204 -33.95 -12.19 -35.85
C TRP A 204 -34.92 -13.03 -35.00
N GLY A 205 -35.12 -12.67 -33.72
CA GLY A 205 -36.28 -13.13 -32.94
C GLY A 205 -36.11 -13.17 -31.42
N CYS A 206 -36.59 -12.12 -30.75
CA CYS A 206 -37.21 -12.05 -29.41
C CYS A 206 -36.62 -12.78 -28.17
N ALA A 207 -36.23 -11.93 -27.20
CA ALA A 207 -36.47 -12.01 -25.76
C ALA A 207 -36.28 -13.35 -25.02
N ALA A 208 -35.22 -13.42 -24.20
CA ALA A 208 -35.31 -14.02 -22.86
C ALA A 208 -34.23 -13.46 -21.94
N ARG A 209 -34.65 -12.79 -20.87
CA ARG A 209 -33.88 -12.61 -19.64
C ARG A 209 -33.28 -13.95 -19.22
N ARG A 210 -31.99 -13.97 -18.87
CA ARG A 210 -31.47 -14.88 -17.83
C ARG A 210 -30.45 -14.15 -16.99
N ASP A 211 -30.85 -13.95 -15.75
CA ASP A 211 -30.06 -13.53 -14.61
C ASP A 211 -28.80 -14.39 -14.47
N LEU A 212 -27.64 -13.74 -14.42
CA LEU A 212 -26.42 -14.29 -13.83
C LEU A 212 -26.20 -13.56 -12.51
N PRO A 213 -25.93 -14.27 -11.40
CA PRO A 213 -25.74 -13.63 -10.11
C PRO A 213 -24.49 -12.76 -10.16
N GLU A 214 -24.71 -11.47 -9.94
CA GLU A 214 -23.70 -10.44 -9.75
C GLU A 214 -22.84 -10.82 -8.54
N LEU A 215 -21.69 -11.43 -8.80
CA LEU A 215 -20.66 -11.61 -7.79
C LEU A 215 -20.14 -10.20 -7.46
N PRO A 216 -20.03 -9.79 -6.18
CA PRO A 216 -19.57 -8.45 -5.87
C PRO A 216 -18.13 -8.29 -6.35
N ASP A 217 -17.96 -7.52 -7.42
CA ASP A 217 -16.69 -7.05 -7.92
C ASP A 217 -16.00 -6.28 -6.80
N ARG A 218 -14.95 -6.88 -6.23
CA ARG A 218 -14.07 -6.18 -5.30
C ARG A 218 -13.44 -5.01 -6.05
N PRO A 219 -13.58 -3.74 -5.59
CA PRO A 219 -12.94 -2.61 -6.22
C PRO A 219 -11.42 -2.80 -6.11
N THR A 220 -10.80 -3.10 -7.24
CA THR A 220 -9.34 -3.07 -7.36
C THR A 220 -8.93 -1.63 -7.69
N VAL A 221 -7.66 -1.27 -7.51
CA VAL A 221 -7.05 0.03 -7.95
C VAL A 221 -7.04 0.15 -9.49
N ARG A 222 -8.05 -0.38 -10.19
CA ARG A 222 -8.17 -0.41 -11.66
C ARG A 222 -8.72 0.89 -12.24
N ASP A 223 -9.32 1.74 -11.42
CA ASP A 223 -9.97 2.98 -11.84
C ASP A 223 -9.01 4.19 -11.93
N ALA A 224 -7.73 4.00 -11.58
CA ALA A 224 -6.72 5.04 -11.77
C ALA A 224 -6.45 5.28 -13.27
N PRO A 225 -6.44 6.53 -13.75
CA PRO A 225 -6.22 6.86 -15.15
C PRO A 225 -4.84 6.43 -15.63
N TRP A 226 -4.76 6.12 -16.92
CA TRP A 226 -3.52 5.74 -17.60
C TRP A 226 -2.72 6.98 -17.99
N ALA A 227 -1.40 6.95 -17.78
CA ALA A 227 -0.50 8.02 -18.19
C ALA A 227 -0.07 7.87 -19.67
N VAL A 228 -1.03 7.74 -20.58
CA VAL A 228 -0.79 7.41 -22.00
C VAL A 228 0.20 8.38 -22.66
N ALA A 229 0.16 9.66 -22.27
CA ALA A 229 1.03 10.70 -22.80
C ALA A 229 2.53 10.49 -22.49
N SER A 230 2.88 9.79 -21.40
CA SER A 230 4.28 9.50 -21.03
C SER A 230 4.76 8.13 -21.51
N TRP A 231 3.88 7.27 -22.01
CA TRP A 231 4.23 5.88 -22.36
C TRP A 231 5.34 5.78 -23.39
N ALA A 232 5.37 6.66 -24.41
CA ALA A 232 6.42 6.61 -25.44
C ALA A 232 7.82 6.90 -24.86
N ALA A 233 7.95 7.99 -24.10
CA ALA A 233 9.21 8.37 -23.46
C ALA A 233 9.68 7.31 -22.45
N GLU A 234 8.77 6.74 -21.66
CA GLU A 234 9.10 5.71 -20.68
C GLU A 234 9.40 4.35 -21.33
N ALA A 235 8.74 4.01 -22.45
CA ALA A 235 9.05 2.82 -23.23
C ALA A 235 10.44 2.89 -23.87
N GLU A 236 10.85 4.08 -24.31
CA GLU A 236 12.20 4.30 -24.83
C GLU A 236 13.28 4.08 -23.76
N LEU A 237 13.07 4.58 -22.53
CA LEU A 237 13.95 4.30 -21.40
C LEU A 237 14.00 2.81 -21.05
N LEU A 238 12.85 2.13 -21.05
CA LEU A 238 12.75 0.68 -20.84
C LEU A 238 13.55 -0.09 -21.89
N LEU A 239 13.33 0.18 -23.18
CA LEU A 239 13.98 -0.56 -24.27
C LEU A 239 15.50 -0.37 -24.23
N ARG A 240 15.97 0.88 -24.04
CA ARG A 240 17.41 1.15 -23.87
C ARG A 240 18.02 0.36 -22.71
N ALA A 241 17.33 0.28 -21.58
CA ALA A 241 17.79 -0.49 -20.42
C ALA A 241 17.82 -2.02 -20.66
N GLU A 242 17.03 -2.51 -21.62
CA GLU A 242 17.05 -3.90 -22.10
C GLU A 242 18.04 -4.09 -23.27
N GLY A 243 18.88 -3.09 -23.59
CA GLY A 243 19.86 -3.14 -24.67
C GLY A 243 19.25 -3.06 -26.06
N ARG A 244 18.03 -2.54 -26.19
CA ARG A 244 17.29 -2.43 -27.45
C ARG A 244 17.09 -0.95 -27.81
N PRO A 245 17.55 -0.47 -28.98
CA PRO A 245 17.32 0.91 -29.37
C PRO A 245 15.84 1.17 -29.67
N ARG A 246 15.12 0.19 -30.24
CA ARG A 246 13.69 0.23 -30.60
C ARG A 246 13.07 -1.16 -30.45
N GLY A 247 11.74 -1.25 -30.56
CA GLY A 247 11.03 -2.52 -30.64
C GLY A 247 9.67 -2.54 -29.92
N ALA A 248 9.09 -3.75 -29.87
CA ALA A 248 7.83 -3.98 -29.19
C ALA A 248 7.99 -4.04 -27.66
N PHE A 249 6.97 -3.55 -26.96
CA PHE A 249 6.84 -3.59 -25.51
C PHE A 249 5.37 -3.83 -25.13
N THR A 250 5.13 -4.12 -23.85
CA THR A 250 3.77 -4.37 -23.35
C THR A 250 3.37 -3.42 -22.24
N VAL A 251 2.10 -3.04 -22.20
CA VAL A 251 1.50 -2.30 -21.08
C VAL A 251 0.44 -3.17 -20.43
N ARG A 252 0.57 -3.43 -19.12
CA ARG A 252 -0.38 -4.29 -18.40
C ARG A 252 -1.64 -3.49 -18.04
N LEU A 253 -2.76 -3.81 -18.67
CA LEU A 253 -4.05 -3.15 -18.44
C LEU A 253 -4.88 -3.82 -17.33
N GLY A 254 -4.59 -5.08 -17.00
CA GLY A 254 -5.28 -5.82 -15.95
C GLY A 254 -4.59 -7.12 -15.57
N ALA A 255 -5.27 -7.97 -14.79
CA ALA A 255 -4.71 -9.24 -14.34
C ALA A 255 -4.31 -10.15 -15.51
N ARG A 256 -5.13 -10.17 -16.57
CA ARG A 256 -4.97 -10.99 -17.79
C ARG A 256 -5.01 -10.18 -19.09
N SER A 257 -5.00 -8.84 -18.99
CA SER A 257 -5.08 -7.95 -20.14
C SER A 257 -3.80 -7.13 -20.26
N ARG A 258 -3.25 -7.08 -21.48
CA ARG A 258 -2.05 -6.33 -21.83
C ARG A 258 -2.19 -5.79 -23.25
N ALA A 259 -1.74 -4.56 -23.48
CA ALA A 259 -1.56 -4.01 -24.80
C ALA A 259 -0.16 -4.35 -25.31
N VAL A 260 -0.03 -4.67 -26.59
CA VAL A 260 1.26 -4.87 -27.27
C VAL A 260 1.47 -3.69 -28.21
N LEU A 261 2.51 -2.92 -27.96
CA LEU A 261 2.80 -1.66 -28.63
C LEU A 261 4.21 -1.70 -29.22
N GLU A 262 4.43 -0.95 -30.28
CA GLU A 262 5.73 -0.77 -30.90
C GLU A 262 6.15 0.70 -30.73
N LEU A 263 7.38 0.91 -30.24
CA LEU A 263 7.95 2.25 -30.18
C LEU A 263 8.36 2.70 -31.60
N VAL A 264 7.87 3.86 -32.01
CA VAL A 264 8.15 4.46 -33.32
C VAL A 264 8.77 5.84 -33.10
N ALA A 265 10.01 5.98 -33.53
CA ALA A 265 10.70 7.26 -33.65
C ALA A 265 11.20 7.38 -35.11
N PRO A 266 10.82 8.44 -35.84
CA PRO A 266 11.31 8.66 -37.21
C PRO A 266 12.85 8.67 -37.29
N ASP A 267 13.49 9.28 -36.29
CA ASP A 267 14.94 9.28 -36.04
C ASP A 267 15.22 9.58 -34.55
N ASP A 268 16.49 9.68 -34.17
CA ASP A 268 16.92 9.91 -32.78
C ASP A 268 16.72 11.36 -32.29
N SER A 269 16.27 12.27 -33.16
CA SER A 269 16.04 13.69 -32.86
C SER A 269 14.55 14.02 -32.65
N HIS A 270 13.64 13.12 -33.03
CA HIS A 270 12.20 13.34 -32.88
C HIS A 270 11.66 12.78 -31.56
N ALA A 271 10.60 13.41 -31.05
CA ALA A 271 9.90 12.91 -29.87
C ALA A 271 9.35 11.48 -30.14
N PRO A 272 9.60 10.52 -29.24
CA PRO A 272 9.15 9.15 -29.45
C PRO A 272 7.62 9.08 -29.44
N THR A 273 7.06 8.22 -30.30
CA THR A 273 5.64 7.87 -30.34
C THR A 273 5.47 6.34 -30.25
N PHE A 274 4.24 5.84 -30.19
CA PHE A 274 3.98 4.41 -30.27
C PHE A 274 2.75 4.12 -31.13
N ARG A 275 2.67 2.89 -31.62
CA ARG A 275 1.49 2.34 -32.31
C ARG A 275 1.19 0.94 -31.82
N THR A 276 -0.04 0.46 -32.05
CA THR A 276 -0.37 -0.96 -31.86
C THR A 276 0.50 -1.80 -32.79
N LEU A 277 1.09 -2.87 -32.26
CA LEU A 277 1.86 -3.80 -33.08
C LEU A 277 0.93 -4.48 -34.09
N ARG A 278 1.27 -4.39 -35.38
CA ARG A 278 0.46 -4.97 -36.48
C ARG A 278 0.60 -6.49 -36.59
N GLN A 279 1.72 -7.03 -36.16
CA GLN A 279 1.99 -8.46 -36.18
C GLN A 279 1.35 -9.15 -34.97
N GLU A 280 0.61 -10.22 -35.20
CA GLU A 280 0.17 -11.10 -34.14
C GLU A 280 1.35 -11.91 -33.61
N LEU A 281 1.60 -11.80 -32.30
CA LEU A 281 2.65 -12.53 -31.60
C LEU A 281 2.03 -13.67 -30.80
N SER A 282 2.77 -14.77 -30.66
CA SER A 282 2.34 -15.86 -29.79
C SER A 282 2.29 -15.39 -28.32
N PRO A 283 1.47 -16.03 -27.46
CA PRO A 283 1.45 -15.68 -26.04
C PRO A 283 2.82 -15.76 -25.35
N GLN A 284 3.70 -16.64 -25.83
CA GLN A 284 5.06 -16.80 -25.31
C GLN A 284 5.94 -15.60 -25.69
N ASP A 285 5.89 -15.18 -26.95
CA ASP A 285 6.64 -14.00 -27.43
C ASP A 285 6.17 -12.74 -26.71
N VAL A 286 4.85 -12.57 -26.55
CA VAL A 286 4.26 -11.47 -25.79
C VAL A 286 4.69 -11.48 -24.32
N ALA A 287 4.89 -12.65 -23.71
CA ALA A 287 5.40 -12.77 -22.34
C ALA A 287 6.90 -12.46 -22.23
N ALA A 288 7.67 -12.64 -23.31
CA ALA A 288 9.09 -12.33 -23.37
C ALA A 288 9.38 -10.84 -23.57
N LEU A 289 8.43 -10.08 -24.14
CA LEU A 289 8.56 -8.64 -24.35
C LEU A 289 8.79 -7.86 -23.04
N PRO A 290 9.57 -6.75 -23.10
CA PRO A 290 9.66 -5.81 -22.00
C PRO A 290 8.28 -5.28 -21.59
N VAL A 291 8.07 -5.13 -20.28
CA VAL A 291 6.81 -4.64 -19.71
C VAL A 291 7.03 -3.22 -19.19
N LEU A 292 6.19 -2.28 -19.63
CA LEU A 292 6.20 -0.91 -19.13
C LEU A 292 5.97 -0.94 -17.61
N PRO A 293 6.87 -0.34 -16.81
CA PRO A 293 6.75 -0.40 -15.35
C PRO A 293 5.46 0.27 -14.86
N GLU A 294 4.90 -0.24 -13.75
CA GLU A 294 3.62 0.26 -13.21
C GLU A 294 3.67 1.76 -12.92
N ALA A 295 4.80 2.26 -12.42
CA ALA A 295 5.01 3.66 -12.09
C ALA A 295 4.96 4.60 -13.31
N ALA A 296 5.27 4.09 -14.52
CA ALA A 296 5.14 4.81 -15.78
C ALA A 296 3.76 4.63 -16.42
N ALA A 297 3.11 3.48 -16.19
CA ALA A 297 1.85 3.15 -16.85
C ALA A 297 0.68 4.00 -16.34
N ARG A 298 0.64 4.30 -15.03
CA ARG A 298 -0.46 5.00 -14.35
C ARG A 298 -0.13 6.46 -14.09
N VAL A 299 -1.16 7.31 -14.02
CA VAL A 299 -1.01 8.67 -13.50
C VAL A 299 -0.56 8.61 -12.03
N LEU A 300 0.32 9.53 -11.64
CA LEU A 300 0.78 9.61 -10.25
C LEU A 300 -0.41 9.93 -9.33
N PRO A 301 -0.65 9.15 -8.25
CA PRO A 301 -1.78 9.39 -7.34
C PRO A 301 -1.80 10.81 -6.76
N ASP A 302 -0.62 11.39 -6.51
CA ASP A 302 -0.47 12.75 -5.99
C ASP A 302 -1.04 13.80 -6.96
N LEU A 303 -0.87 13.62 -8.27
CA LEU A 303 -1.47 14.49 -9.28
C LEU A 303 -3.00 14.34 -9.34
N GLU A 304 -3.52 13.12 -9.18
CA GLU A 304 -4.98 12.91 -9.17
C GLU A 304 -5.61 13.58 -7.94
N LEU A 305 -5.00 13.43 -6.77
CA LEU A 305 -5.48 14.05 -5.52
C LEU A 305 -5.45 15.57 -5.59
N LEU A 306 -4.37 16.16 -6.13
CA LEU A 306 -4.25 17.61 -6.35
C LEU A 306 -5.31 18.12 -7.33
N ARG A 307 -5.47 17.45 -8.49
CA ARG A 307 -6.48 17.83 -9.50
C ARG A 307 -7.91 17.73 -8.97
N ALA A 308 -8.17 16.79 -8.06
CA ALA A 308 -9.46 16.63 -7.40
C ALA A 308 -9.66 17.55 -6.18
N GLY A 309 -8.65 18.34 -5.79
CA GLY A 309 -8.71 19.21 -4.60
C GLY A 309 -8.80 18.47 -3.27
N LEU A 310 -8.42 17.18 -3.23
CA LEU A 310 -8.57 16.32 -2.05
C LEU A 310 -7.39 16.39 -1.08
N VAL A 311 -6.25 16.94 -1.54
CA VAL A 311 -5.02 17.11 -0.77
C VAL A 311 -4.37 18.41 -1.20
N ALA A 312 -3.91 19.21 -0.24
CA ALA A 312 -3.13 20.41 -0.49
C ALA A 312 -1.64 20.07 -0.76
N PRO A 313 -0.89 20.85 -1.55
CA PRO A 313 0.53 20.56 -1.84
C PRO A 313 1.39 20.35 -0.58
N GLU A 314 1.11 21.07 0.50
CA GLU A 314 1.85 21.04 1.77
C GLU A 314 1.63 19.73 2.54
N ARG A 315 0.54 19.02 2.23
CA ARG A 315 0.23 17.69 2.79
C ARG A 315 0.95 16.56 2.05
N LEU A 316 1.61 16.84 0.92
CA LEU A 316 2.41 15.86 0.18
C LEU A 316 3.82 15.74 0.77
N HIS A 317 4.53 14.70 0.36
CA HIS A 317 5.95 14.56 0.67
C HIS A 317 6.73 15.79 0.13
N PRO A 318 7.62 16.43 0.92
CA PRO A 318 8.30 17.68 0.51
C PRO A 318 9.02 17.60 -0.84
N LEU A 319 9.74 16.51 -1.11
CA LEU A 319 10.40 16.27 -2.41
C LEU A 319 9.41 16.12 -3.58
N VAL A 320 8.21 15.59 -3.33
CA VAL A 320 7.15 15.45 -4.34
C VAL A 320 6.52 16.81 -4.59
N ALA A 321 6.13 17.52 -3.53
CA ALA A 321 5.57 18.87 -3.60
C ALA A 321 6.48 19.82 -4.39
N ALA A 322 7.78 19.84 -4.06
CA ALA A 322 8.77 20.67 -4.75
C ALA A 322 8.90 20.32 -6.25
N ALA A 323 8.94 19.03 -6.59
CA ALA A 323 9.09 18.60 -7.98
C ALA A 323 7.84 18.90 -8.83
N LEU A 324 6.65 18.80 -8.25
CA LEU A 324 5.39 19.14 -8.92
C LEU A 324 5.24 20.66 -9.10
N ALA A 325 5.59 21.46 -8.08
CA ALA A 325 5.57 22.91 -8.16
C ALA A 325 6.52 23.45 -9.25
N ALA A 326 7.73 22.88 -9.35
CA ALA A 326 8.71 23.25 -10.37
C ALA A 326 8.30 22.91 -11.81
N SER A 327 7.30 22.03 -11.99
CA SER A 327 6.82 21.58 -13.29
C SER A 327 5.49 22.20 -13.72
N GLY A 328 4.85 23.00 -12.85
CA GLY A 328 3.65 23.74 -13.20
C GLY A 328 3.93 24.89 -14.19
N PRO A 329 2.94 25.34 -14.97
CA PRO A 329 3.12 26.49 -15.85
C PRO A 329 3.51 27.73 -15.02
N VAL A 330 4.59 28.39 -15.44
CA VAL A 330 5.02 29.69 -14.90
C VAL A 330 3.97 30.72 -15.29
N ALA A 331 2.97 30.90 -14.42
CA ALA A 331 2.19 32.12 -14.34
C ALA A 331 2.67 32.86 -13.09
N ALA A 332 3.68 33.71 -13.28
CA ALA A 332 3.97 34.75 -12.31
C ALA A 332 2.86 35.81 -12.41
N SER A 333 2.09 35.98 -11.34
CA SER A 333 1.61 37.28 -10.90
C SER A 333 1.27 37.18 -9.43
N GLY A 334 1.86 38.09 -8.66
CA GLY A 334 1.82 38.10 -7.21
C GLY A 334 0.39 38.06 -6.68
N SER A 335 0.22 37.28 -5.62
CA SER A 335 -0.72 37.59 -4.57
C SER A 335 0.00 37.32 -3.26
N SER A 336 0.05 38.35 -2.42
CA SER A 336 0.46 38.28 -1.02
C SER A 336 -0.17 37.08 -0.31
N PRO A 337 0.41 36.60 0.80
CA PRO A 337 -0.25 35.59 1.62
C PRO A 337 -1.55 36.19 2.15
N ALA A 338 -2.68 35.80 1.56
CA ALA A 338 -3.95 35.93 2.22
C ALA A 338 -3.86 34.99 3.42
N ALA A 339 -3.90 35.56 4.63
CA ALA A 339 -4.03 34.83 5.87
C ALA A 339 -5.09 33.74 5.67
N GLY A 340 -4.69 32.48 5.78
CA GLY A 340 -5.62 31.37 5.74
C GLY A 340 -6.72 31.61 6.77
N PRO A 341 -7.98 31.26 6.48
CA PRO A 341 -8.99 31.27 7.52
C PRO A 341 -8.45 30.41 8.67
N ALA A 342 -8.46 30.99 9.87
CA ALA A 342 -8.24 30.26 11.10
C ALA A 342 -9.10 28.99 11.07
N PRO A 343 -8.68 27.89 11.74
CA PRO A 343 -9.51 26.70 11.83
C PRO A 343 -10.88 27.12 12.36
N GLU A 344 -11.89 27.06 11.49
CA GLU A 344 -13.28 27.19 11.90
C GLU A 344 -13.49 26.16 13.02
N PRO A 345 -13.93 26.59 14.22
CA PRO A 345 -14.39 25.63 15.21
C PRO A 345 -15.48 24.79 14.55
N GLY A 346 -15.33 23.46 14.67
CA GLY A 346 -16.29 22.53 14.09
C GLY A 346 -17.73 22.89 14.45
N ASP A 347 -18.63 22.54 13.53
CA ASP A 347 -20.08 22.56 13.69
C ASP A 347 -20.52 22.33 15.16
N PRO A 348 -21.19 23.30 15.82
CA PRO A 348 -21.60 23.21 17.23
C PRO A 348 -22.59 22.09 17.54
N HIS A 349 -23.08 21.37 16.53
CA HIS A 349 -24.07 20.30 16.69
C HIS A 349 -23.51 18.87 16.55
N ARG A 350 -22.18 18.73 16.45
CA ARG A 350 -21.51 17.44 16.65
C ARG A 350 -20.94 17.44 18.07
N GLY A 351 -21.64 16.78 19.00
CA GLY A 351 -21.30 16.78 20.42
C GLY A 351 -19.81 16.64 20.65
N ASP A 352 -19.20 17.67 21.22
CA ASP A 352 -17.84 17.61 21.73
C ASP A 352 -17.77 16.40 22.69
N PRO A 353 -16.97 15.35 22.43
CA PRO A 353 -16.91 14.16 23.29
C PRO A 353 -16.45 14.49 24.72
N HIS A 354 -15.92 15.70 24.90
CA HIS A 354 -15.57 16.29 26.18
C HIS A 354 -16.72 17.03 26.86
N ARG A 355 -17.96 16.96 26.35
CA ARG A 355 -19.18 17.55 26.95
C ARG A 355 -20.30 16.53 27.02
N VAL A 356 -20.88 16.37 28.22
CA VAL A 356 -21.90 15.37 28.51
C VAL A 356 -23.03 16.01 29.30
N GLU A 357 -24.27 15.78 28.85
CA GLU A 357 -25.45 16.15 29.64
C GLU A 357 -25.59 15.21 30.83
N CYS A 358 -25.47 15.76 32.04
CA CYS A 358 -25.49 15.03 33.30
C CYS A 358 -26.43 15.73 34.29
N ARG A 359 -27.51 15.05 34.67
CA ARG A 359 -28.52 15.57 35.62
C ARG A 359 -29.12 16.93 35.21
N GLY A 360 -29.26 17.18 33.91
CA GLY A 360 -29.85 18.41 33.37
C GLY A 360 -28.86 19.55 33.08
N GLU A 361 -27.58 19.36 33.39
CA GLU A 361 -26.50 20.32 33.14
C GLU A 361 -25.45 19.73 32.18
N VAL A 362 -24.71 20.58 31.46
CA VAL A 362 -23.62 20.14 30.57
C VAL A 362 -22.31 20.12 31.35
N HIS A 363 -21.77 18.92 31.58
CA HIS A 363 -20.51 18.68 32.26
C HIS A 363 -19.38 18.40 31.28
N ARG A 364 -18.14 18.71 31.67
CA ARG A 364 -16.93 18.53 30.86
C ARG A 364 -16.11 17.32 31.33
N ILE A 365 -15.52 16.62 30.36
CA ILE A 365 -14.59 15.50 30.58
C ILE A 365 -13.23 15.87 29.98
N ALA A 366 -12.18 15.85 30.80
CA ALA A 366 -10.83 16.20 30.37
C ALA A 366 -9.77 15.42 31.14
N LEU A 367 -8.54 15.40 30.62
CA LEU A 367 -7.38 14.90 31.35
C LEU A 367 -7.03 15.89 32.49
N ARG A 368 -7.07 15.40 33.73
CA ARG A 368 -6.57 16.12 34.92
C ARG A 368 -5.54 15.22 35.60
N ASP A 369 -4.35 15.74 35.85
CA ASP A 369 -3.23 14.98 36.43
C ASP A 369 -2.92 13.68 35.67
N GLY A 370 -3.10 13.71 34.34
CA GLY A 370 -2.86 12.57 33.44
C GLY A 370 -3.97 11.51 33.42
N VAL A 371 -5.11 11.74 34.08
CA VAL A 371 -6.24 10.80 34.13
C VAL A 371 -7.49 11.45 33.55
N LEU A 372 -8.21 10.72 32.69
CA LEU A 372 -9.46 11.19 32.09
C LEU A 372 -10.56 11.23 33.17
N THR A 373 -11.07 12.43 33.47
CA THR A 373 -12.04 12.63 34.54
C THR A 373 -13.10 13.67 34.18
N ALA A 374 -14.25 13.61 34.86
CA ALA A 374 -15.30 14.62 34.75
C ALA A 374 -14.95 15.81 35.64
N ILE A 375 -14.42 16.88 35.07
CA ILE A 375 -13.81 18.01 35.81
C ILE A 375 -14.83 18.87 36.56
N ASP A 376 -16.10 18.78 36.17
CA ASP A 376 -17.20 19.51 36.81
C ASP A 376 -17.83 18.73 37.99
N HIS A 377 -17.23 17.59 38.38
CA HIS A 377 -17.58 16.86 39.61
C HIS A 377 -16.47 16.93 40.66
N ASP A 378 -16.87 16.94 41.93
CA ASP A 378 -15.94 16.74 43.04
C ASP A 378 -15.37 15.30 43.05
N PRO A 379 -14.07 15.08 43.29
CA PRO A 379 -13.48 13.74 43.32
C PRO A 379 -14.08 12.80 44.38
N GLY A 380 -14.57 13.32 45.50
CA GLY A 380 -15.30 12.55 46.52
C GLY A 380 -16.68 12.10 46.03
N GLN A 381 -17.36 12.93 45.23
CA GLN A 381 -18.60 12.55 44.57
C GLN A 381 -18.37 11.43 43.54
N LEU A 382 -17.39 11.59 42.64
CA LEU A 382 -17.09 10.59 41.61
C LEU A 382 -16.79 9.21 42.21
N ARG A 383 -15.95 9.16 43.25
CA ARG A 383 -15.64 7.90 43.96
C ARG A 383 -16.87 7.22 44.55
N ARG A 384 -17.82 8.00 45.10
CA ARG A 384 -19.06 7.46 45.66
C ARG A 384 -19.96 6.87 44.58
N GLU A 385 -20.03 7.53 43.44
CA GLU A 385 -20.82 7.10 42.28
C GLU A 385 -20.19 5.85 41.63
N GLU A 386 -18.86 5.79 41.52
CA GLU A 386 -18.14 4.58 41.09
C GLU A 386 -18.40 3.38 42.00
N LEU A 387 -18.46 3.58 43.32
CA LEU A 387 -18.84 2.52 44.27
C LEU A 387 -20.28 2.05 44.07
N LEU A 388 -21.23 2.96 43.81
CA LEU A 388 -22.61 2.60 43.51
C LEU A 388 -22.70 1.76 42.23
N VAL A 389 -21.92 2.10 41.20
CA VAL A 389 -21.82 1.31 39.96
C VAL A 389 -21.27 -0.08 40.23
N ALA A 390 -20.21 -0.19 41.05
CA ALA A 390 -19.63 -1.47 41.42
C ALA A 390 -20.61 -2.39 42.18
N LEU A 391 -21.56 -1.81 42.91
CA LEU A 391 -22.64 -2.50 43.61
C LEU A 391 -23.88 -2.78 42.72
N GLY A 392 -23.81 -2.52 41.41
CA GLY A 392 -24.89 -2.79 40.44
C GLY A 392 -25.84 -1.62 40.22
N GLY A 393 -25.57 -0.44 40.77
CA GLY A 393 -26.33 0.79 40.52
C GLY A 393 -26.08 1.39 39.13
N PRO A 394 -26.99 2.24 38.62
CA PRO A 394 -26.82 2.90 37.33
C PRO A 394 -25.68 3.92 37.37
N ALA A 395 -24.82 3.90 36.36
CA ALA A 395 -23.71 4.85 36.22
C ALA A 395 -24.18 6.24 35.75
N LEU A 396 -23.60 7.29 36.33
CA LEU A 396 -23.79 8.66 35.86
C LEU A 396 -23.46 8.80 34.36
N PRO A 397 -24.15 9.67 33.61
CA PRO A 397 -23.81 9.96 32.22
C PRO A 397 -22.32 10.24 32.00
N CYS A 398 -21.68 11.03 32.86
CA CYS A 398 -20.24 11.32 32.76
C CYS A 398 -19.36 10.07 32.92
N LEU A 399 -19.65 9.20 33.90
CA LEU A 399 -18.91 7.95 34.09
C LEU A 399 -19.13 6.98 32.92
N ARG A 400 -20.34 6.92 32.38
CA ARG A 400 -20.64 6.13 31.16
C ARG A 400 -19.88 6.64 29.94
N ALA A 401 -19.76 7.96 29.79
CA ALA A 401 -19.01 8.57 28.70
C ALA A 401 -17.51 8.28 28.83
N ILE A 402 -16.93 8.39 30.03
CA ILE A 402 -15.52 8.01 30.28
C ILE A 402 -15.30 6.54 29.93
N GLU A 403 -16.19 5.64 30.36
CA GLU A 403 -16.09 4.21 30.06
C GLU A 403 -16.21 3.92 28.55
N ALA A 404 -17.08 4.65 27.85
CA ALA A 404 -17.23 4.54 26.40
C ALA A 404 -15.94 4.95 25.66
N VAL A 405 -15.30 6.05 26.10
CA VAL A 405 -14.01 6.50 25.55
C VAL A 405 -12.91 5.46 25.76
N HIS A 406 -12.87 4.78 26.91
CA HIS A 406 -11.89 3.72 27.18
C HIS A 406 -12.12 2.46 26.31
N ARG A 407 -13.37 2.08 26.05
CA ARG A 407 -13.68 0.85 25.29
C ARG A 407 -13.66 1.03 23.78
N ASN A 408 -14.28 2.10 23.30
CA ASN A 408 -14.51 2.35 21.87
C ASN A 408 -14.45 3.86 21.58
N PRO A 409 -13.25 4.46 21.58
CA PRO A 409 -13.11 5.89 21.34
C PRO A 409 -13.51 6.24 19.91
N GLU A 410 -14.06 7.43 19.70
CA GLU A 410 -14.37 7.94 18.37
C GLU A 410 -13.12 8.04 17.47
N ALA A 411 -11.94 8.19 18.08
CA ALA A 411 -10.65 8.17 17.40
C ALA A 411 -10.20 6.77 16.90
N LEU A 412 -10.90 5.69 17.27
CA LEU A 412 -10.54 4.31 16.92
C LEU A 412 -10.32 4.09 15.41
N PRO A 413 -11.14 4.62 14.48
CA PRO A 413 -10.87 4.49 13.05
C PRO A 413 -9.51 5.06 12.65
N ALA A 414 -9.14 6.23 13.19
CA ALA A 414 -7.85 6.85 12.89
C ALA A 414 -6.67 6.10 13.55
N VAL A 415 -6.90 5.46 14.71
CA VAL A 415 -5.94 4.54 15.33
C VAL A 415 -5.74 3.30 14.46
N ARG A 416 -6.84 2.70 13.96
CA ARG A 416 -6.81 1.54 13.05
C ARG A 416 -6.05 1.84 11.76
N GLU A 417 -6.30 2.99 11.13
CA GLU A 417 -5.58 3.42 9.93
C GLU A 417 -4.08 3.55 10.19
N ARG A 418 -3.68 4.22 11.28
CA ARG A 418 -2.28 4.31 11.69
C ARG A 418 -1.65 2.94 11.92
N LEU A 419 -2.27 2.08 12.73
CA LEU A 419 -1.77 0.71 12.99
C LEU A 419 -1.68 -0.12 11.69
N GLY A 420 -2.69 -0.03 10.82
CA GLY A 420 -2.75 -0.72 9.54
C GLY A 420 -1.64 -0.28 8.58
N HIS A 421 -1.25 1.00 8.63
CA HIS A 421 -0.11 1.55 7.90
C HIS A 421 1.23 1.42 8.62
N GLY A 422 1.21 0.81 9.81
CA GLY A 422 2.36 0.54 10.65
C GLY A 422 2.72 1.67 11.60
N ASP A 423 2.04 2.81 11.59
CA ASP A 423 2.27 3.95 12.49
C ASP A 423 1.84 3.71 13.95
N VAL A 424 2.52 2.79 14.61
CA VAL A 424 2.30 2.46 16.03
C VAL A 424 2.57 3.66 16.93
N ALA A 425 3.63 4.44 16.68
CA ALA A 425 3.97 5.59 17.51
C ALA A 425 2.87 6.66 17.43
N GLY A 426 2.41 7.01 16.22
CA GLY A 426 1.29 7.94 16.07
C GLY A 426 -0.03 7.39 16.63
N ALA A 427 -0.28 6.08 16.49
CA ALA A 427 -1.46 5.44 17.07
C ALA A 427 -1.46 5.54 18.60
N LEU A 428 -0.33 5.22 19.24
CA LEU A 428 -0.17 5.33 20.69
C LEU A 428 -0.26 6.78 21.17
N ALA A 429 0.34 7.74 20.45
CA ALA A 429 0.23 9.15 20.80
C ALA A 429 -1.22 9.66 20.79
N VAL A 430 -2.06 9.19 19.86
CA VAL A 430 -3.50 9.50 19.85
C VAL A 430 -4.21 8.89 21.06
N VAL A 431 -3.89 7.64 21.40
CA VAL A 431 -4.49 6.95 22.56
C VAL A 431 -4.05 7.61 23.87
N GLU A 432 -2.76 7.90 24.04
CA GLU A 432 -2.20 8.59 25.21
C GLU A 432 -2.74 10.01 25.34
N GLY A 433 -2.91 10.74 24.25
CA GLY A 433 -3.54 12.06 24.26
C GLY A 433 -5.02 12.04 24.64
N LEU A 434 -5.71 10.93 24.42
CA LEU A 434 -7.13 10.76 24.74
C LEU A 434 -7.37 10.22 26.14
N LEU A 435 -6.61 9.20 26.55
CA LEU A 435 -6.82 8.46 27.80
C LEU A 435 -5.82 8.83 28.91
N GLY A 436 -4.66 9.39 28.54
CA GLY A 436 -3.55 9.68 29.42
C GLY A 436 -2.38 8.67 29.29
N PRO A 437 -1.14 9.06 29.64
CA PRO A 437 0.09 8.27 29.41
C PRO A 437 0.24 7.00 30.28
N GLY A 438 -0.75 6.66 31.10
CA GLY A 438 -0.76 5.45 31.94
C GLY A 438 -2.13 4.79 32.01
N ALA A 439 -3.03 5.10 31.09
CA ALA A 439 -4.38 4.57 31.11
C ALA A 439 -4.39 3.05 30.98
N ILE A 440 -5.11 2.37 31.88
CA ILE A 440 -5.33 0.93 31.78
C ILE A 440 -6.42 0.69 30.73
N LEU A 441 -6.04 0.05 29.62
CA LEU A 441 -6.96 -0.27 28.55
C LEU A 441 -8.00 -1.29 29.02
N ARG A 442 -9.27 -0.90 28.94
CA ARG A 442 -10.40 -1.78 29.23
C ARG A 442 -10.64 -2.74 28.07
N ASP A 443 -11.31 -3.86 28.34
CA ASP A 443 -11.75 -4.79 27.30
C ASP A 443 -12.68 -4.07 26.32
N GLY A 444 -12.40 -4.23 25.03
CA GLY A 444 -13.16 -3.60 23.95
C GLY A 444 -12.35 -3.49 22.66
N PRO A 445 -12.97 -2.95 21.60
CA PRO A 445 -12.38 -2.87 20.26
C PRO A 445 -10.99 -2.20 20.21
N LEU A 446 -10.74 -1.17 21.02
CA LEU A 446 -9.42 -0.53 21.05
C LEU A 446 -8.31 -1.49 21.51
N ARG A 447 -8.55 -2.21 22.60
CA ARG A 447 -7.59 -3.16 23.16
C ARG A 447 -7.36 -4.33 22.18
N GLU A 448 -8.42 -4.85 21.58
CA GLU A 448 -8.34 -5.92 20.58
C GLU A 448 -7.47 -5.51 19.37
N GLU A 449 -7.60 -4.28 18.88
CA GLU A 449 -6.77 -3.78 17.77
C GLU A 449 -5.29 -3.68 18.13
N LEU A 450 -4.97 -3.20 19.33
CA LEU A 450 -3.60 -3.09 19.82
C LEU A 450 -2.96 -4.46 20.06
N GLU A 451 -3.69 -5.40 20.67
CA GLU A 451 -3.26 -6.79 20.85
C GLU A 451 -3.05 -7.47 19.49
N SER A 452 -3.96 -7.28 18.54
CA SER A 452 -3.84 -7.80 17.18
C SER A 452 -2.62 -7.23 16.45
N ALA A 453 -2.36 -5.92 16.59
CA ALA A 453 -1.17 -5.28 16.03
C ALA A 453 0.13 -5.82 16.65
N ALA A 454 0.14 -6.07 17.96
CA ALA A 454 1.27 -6.66 18.67
C ALA A 454 1.53 -8.11 18.21
N ALA A 455 0.50 -8.94 18.11
CA ALA A 455 0.61 -10.33 17.63
C ALA A 455 1.20 -10.40 16.21
N ARG A 456 0.69 -9.59 15.28
CA ARG A 456 1.22 -9.53 13.90
C ARG A 456 2.70 -9.12 13.86
N ARG A 457 3.16 -8.26 14.78
CA ARG A 457 4.57 -7.87 14.87
C ARG A 457 5.46 -9.05 15.28
N ILE A 458 4.95 -9.98 16.09
CA ILE A 458 5.64 -11.23 16.43
C ILE A 458 5.78 -12.10 15.17
N ASP A 459 4.71 -12.26 14.38
CA ASP A 459 4.75 -13.01 13.11
C ASP A 459 5.80 -12.44 12.14
N HIS A 460 5.87 -11.11 12.04
CA HIS A 460 6.92 -10.44 11.28
C HIS A 460 8.33 -10.73 11.83
N GLY A 461 8.51 -10.72 13.15
CA GLY A 461 9.77 -11.10 13.80
C GLY A 461 10.20 -12.52 13.47
N LEU A 462 9.27 -13.49 13.53
CA LEU A 462 9.50 -14.89 13.17
C LEU A 462 9.88 -15.06 11.70
N PHE A 463 9.21 -14.32 10.80
CA PHE A 463 9.58 -14.27 9.39
C PHE A 463 11.03 -13.76 9.20
N ARG A 464 11.37 -12.66 9.87
CA ARG A 464 12.70 -12.02 9.79
C ARG A 464 13.81 -12.91 10.31
N SER A 465 13.56 -13.69 11.36
CA SER A 465 14.53 -14.62 11.93
C SER A 465 14.61 -15.96 11.19
N GLY A 466 13.75 -16.20 10.19
CA GLY A 466 13.66 -17.48 9.49
C GLY A 466 13.05 -18.61 10.34
N LEU A 467 12.43 -18.30 11.48
CA LEU A 467 11.90 -19.27 12.45
C LEU A 467 10.45 -19.68 12.13
N VAL A 468 10.14 -19.91 10.85
CA VAL A 468 8.77 -20.22 10.41
C VAL A 468 8.48 -21.71 10.58
N ALA A 469 7.54 -22.03 11.48
CA ALA A 469 7.02 -23.39 11.64
C ALA A 469 6.07 -23.72 10.47
N VAL A 470 6.61 -24.29 9.39
CA VAL A 470 5.88 -24.86 8.24
C VAL A 470 5.04 -23.87 7.45
N HIS A 471 5.37 -23.70 6.17
CA HIS A 471 4.59 -22.88 5.24
C HIS A 471 3.19 -23.52 5.01
N PRO A 472 2.06 -22.83 5.26
CA PRO A 472 0.72 -23.37 5.02
C PRO A 472 0.43 -23.69 3.54
N GLY A 473 1.30 -23.26 2.62
CA GLY A 473 1.21 -23.50 1.17
C GLY A 473 2.15 -24.56 0.61
N ALA A 474 3.02 -25.20 1.41
CA ALA A 474 4.02 -26.13 0.88
C ALA A 474 3.45 -27.46 0.34
N GLY A 475 2.16 -27.72 0.50
CA GLY A 475 1.52 -28.95 0.01
C GLY A 475 1.05 -28.95 -1.45
N ALA A 476 1.17 -27.83 -2.19
CA ALA A 476 0.48 -27.69 -3.50
C ALA A 476 1.37 -27.40 -4.71
N ALA A 477 2.70 -27.30 -4.56
CA ALA A 477 3.60 -27.03 -5.68
C ALA A 477 4.92 -27.79 -5.50
N GLY A 478 4.86 -29.11 -5.71
CA GLY A 478 6.01 -29.99 -5.50
C GLY A 478 5.80 -31.36 -6.12
N GLY A 479 5.44 -31.37 -7.39
CA GLY A 479 5.52 -32.58 -8.21
C GLY A 479 5.87 -32.11 -9.60
N TRP A 480 7.11 -32.32 -10.02
CA TRP A 480 7.51 -32.99 -11.26
C TRP A 480 9.04 -33.13 -11.23
N ASN A 481 9.49 -34.37 -11.45
CA ASN A 481 10.86 -34.85 -11.67
C ASN A 481 11.74 -35.14 -10.44
N ALA A 482 11.62 -36.37 -9.94
CA ALA A 482 12.77 -37.20 -9.58
C ALA A 482 12.38 -38.69 -9.77
N LEU A 483 13.06 -39.36 -10.70
CA LEU A 483 13.15 -40.82 -10.79
C LEU A 483 14.19 -41.27 -9.77
N ASP A 484 13.82 -42.05 -8.75
CA ASP A 484 14.27 -43.42 -8.54
C ASP A 484 13.66 -44.02 -7.24
N GLY A 485 13.53 -45.35 -7.21
CA GLY A 485 12.57 -46.10 -6.39
C GLY A 485 12.88 -46.28 -4.90
N GLY A 486 11.78 -46.46 -4.15
CA GLY A 486 11.74 -46.89 -2.74
C GLY A 486 10.30 -46.88 -2.23
N HIS A 487 9.65 -48.04 -2.22
CA HIS A 487 8.26 -48.21 -1.79
C HIS A 487 8.00 -47.78 -0.35
N THR A 488 7.11 -46.80 -0.13
CA THR A 488 6.29 -46.69 1.08
C THR A 488 4.95 -45.98 0.81
N GLU A 489 3.88 -46.75 0.97
CA GLU A 489 2.47 -46.46 1.25
C GLU A 489 1.80 -45.15 0.75
N ALA A 490 0.84 -45.32 -0.14
CA ALA A 490 -0.13 -44.33 -0.56
C ALA A 490 -0.95 -43.80 0.64
N GLY A 491 -0.95 -42.48 0.83
CA GLY A 491 -1.73 -41.78 1.85
C GLY A 491 -3.23 -41.94 1.67
N HIS A 492 -3.80 -42.95 2.31
CA HIS A 492 -5.24 -43.11 2.47
C HIS A 492 -5.77 -42.12 3.52
N ARG A 493 -6.85 -41.43 3.19
CA ARG A 493 -7.59 -40.53 4.09
C ARG A 493 -8.16 -41.38 5.25
N PRO A 494 -7.94 -41.05 6.54
CA PRO A 494 -8.44 -41.89 7.63
C PRO A 494 -9.98 -41.89 7.64
N ARG A 495 -10.58 -43.10 7.60
CA ARG A 495 -12.02 -43.28 7.81
C ARG A 495 -12.34 -43.05 9.29
N LEU A 496 -13.39 -42.28 9.55
CA LEU A 496 -13.88 -42.01 10.90
C LEU A 496 -14.48 -43.29 11.49
N ASP A 497 -13.94 -43.76 12.62
CA ASP A 497 -14.47 -44.93 13.33
C ASP A 497 -15.23 -44.53 14.62
N ARG A 498 -15.70 -45.53 15.36
CA ARG A 498 -16.47 -45.36 16.60
C ARG A 498 -15.64 -44.81 17.77
N ARG A 499 -14.31 -44.72 17.65
CA ARG A 499 -13.38 -44.20 18.66
C ARG A 499 -13.00 -42.74 18.42
N THR A 500 -13.51 -42.11 17.36
CA THR A 500 -13.24 -40.70 17.07
C THR A 500 -14.00 -39.75 18.02
N PRO A 501 -13.33 -38.78 18.68
CA PRO A 501 -13.96 -37.87 19.64
C PRO A 501 -15.14 -37.07 19.06
N LEU A 502 -16.24 -36.96 19.83
CA LEU A 502 -17.49 -36.31 19.41
C LEU A 502 -17.33 -34.86 18.92
N ALA A 503 -16.37 -34.12 19.47
CA ALA A 503 -16.05 -32.74 19.06
C ALA A 503 -15.55 -32.66 17.60
N VAL A 504 -14.82 -33.69 17.13
CA VAL A 504 -14.29 -33.78 15.76
C VAL A 504 -15.38 -34.20 14.77
N ARG A 505 -16.35 -35.03 15.21
CA ARG A 505 -17.54 -35.38 14.41
C ARG A 505 -18.45 -34.18 14.16
N ARG A 506 -18.72 -33.34 15.17
CA ARG A 506 -19.59 -32.15 15.02
C ARG A 506 -19.00 -31.05 14.14
N LYS A 507 -17.67 -30.87 14.14
CA LYS A 507 -16.99 -29.84 13.32
C LYS A 507 -16.95 -30.15 11.81
N ARG A 508 -17.14 -31.41 11.40
CA ARG A 508 -17.07 -31.84 9.98
C ARG A 508 -18.43 -32.12 9.33
N SER A 509 -19.53 -32.17 10.10
CA SER A 509 -20.89 -32.39 9.56
C SER A 509 -21.76 -31.12 9.47
N SER A 510 -21.32 -29.97 9.99
CA SER A 510 -22.11 -28.73 9.92
C SER A 510 -21.91 -27.96 8.61
N ARG A 511 -22.53 -28.43 7.52
CA ARG A 511 -22.88 -27.56 6.39
C ARG A 511 -24.29 -26.99 6.65
N ALA A 512 -24.38 -25.92 7.42
CA ALA A 512 -25.63 -25.16 7.55
C ALA A 512 -25.75 -24.20 6.35
N ARG A 513 -26.48 -24.65 5.32
CA ARG A 513 -27.04 -23.82 4.24
C ARG A 513 -28.36 -23.23 4.77
N PRO A 514 -28.61 -21.91 4.72
CA PRO A 514 -29.96 -21.41 4.95
C PRO A 514 -30.84 -21.82 3.76
N ARG A 515 -31.91 -22.56 4.04
CA ARG A 515 -33.02 -22.81 3.10
C ARG A 515 -34.05 -21.69 3.32
N THR A 516 -34.14 -20.76 2.39
CA THR A 516 -35.32 -19.89 2.25
C THR A 516 -36.23 -20.48 1.18
N GLY A 517 -37.48 -20.69 1.55
CA GLY A 517 -38.54 -21.12 0.64
C GLY A 517 -39.79 -21.44 1.43
N LEU A 518 -40.70 -20.47 1.53
CA LEU A 518 -42.14 -20.69 1.63
C LEU A 518 -42.85 -19.48 1.00
N TYR A 519 -43.55 -19.76 -0.11
CA TYR A 519 -44.66 -18.96 -0.60
C TYR A 519 -45.87 -19.16 0.31
N ARG A 520 -46.58 -18.07 0.60
CA ARG A 520 -48.01 -17.97 0.30
C ARG A 520 -48.35 -16.53 -0.03
#